data_AF-A0AAV5MVB8-F1
#
_entry.id   AF-A0AAV5MVB8-F1
#
_cell.length_a   1.000
_cell.length_b   1.000
_cell.length_c   1.000
_cell.angle_alpha   90.00
_cell.angle_beta   90.00
_cell.angle_gamma   90.00
#
_symmetry.space_group_name_H-M   'P 1'
#
loop_
_entity.id
_entity.type
_entity.pdbx_description
1 polymer ?
#
loop_
_entity_poly.entity_id
_entity_poly.type
_entity_poly.pdbx_seq_one_letter_code
_entity_poly.pdbx_strand_id
1 'polypeptide(L)'
;MIWQSKVLSDSFSKLKSLTVENCEKLLTVFPFTEATFLNLEQLTITHLKNLEMIWHNKVHADSLSKLKSLRVENCKKLHFPIWN
;
A
#
# COMPACT_ATOMS: atom_id res chain seq x y z
N MET A 1 4.67 -11.58 -1.02
CA MET A 1 4.88 -10.12 -0.82
C MET A 1 5.31 -9.51 -2.14
N ILE A 2 4.89 -8.29 -2.47
CA ILE A 2 5.26 -7.58 -3.73
C ILE A 2 6.72 -7.11 -3.70
N TRP A 3 7.21 -6.69 -2.53
CA TRP A 3 8.52 -6.07 -2.36
C TRP A 3 9.50 -7.06 -1.72
N GLN A 4 10.68 -7.26 -2.34
CA GLN A 4 11.77 -8.05 -1.75
C GLN A 4 12.57 -7.20 -0.76
N SER A 5 13.20 -7.82 0.25
CA SER A 5 13.81 -7.19 1.44
C SER A 5 14.97 -6.21 1.19
N LYS A 6 15.24 -5.84 -0.07
CA LYS A 6 16.35 -4.98 -0.48
C LYS A 6 15.95 -3.90 -1.49
N VAL A 7 14.69 -3.47 -1.46
CA VAL A 7 14.27 -2.27 -2.19
C VAL A 7 14.90 -1.05 -1.50
N LEU A 8 15.86 -0.41 -2.16
CA LEU A 8 16.43 0.86 -1.70
C LEU A 8 15.30 1.89 -1.63
N SER A 9 15.34 2.74 -0.60
CA SER A 9 14.33 3.75 -0.28
C SER A 9 13.95 4.67 -1.45
N ASP A 10 14.86 4.84 -2.40
CA ASP A 10 14.73 5.72 -3.57
C ASP A 10 14.28 5.00 -4.86
N SER A 11 14.24 3.66 -4.87
CA SER A 11 14.01 2.86 -6.08
C SER A 11 12.63 3.12 -6.72
N PHE A 12 11.66 3.54 -5.90
CA PHE A 12 10.30 3.88 -6.35
C PHE A 12 9.96 5.35 -6.12
N SER A 13 10.96 6.21 -5.92
CA SER A 13 10.77 7.65 -5.71
C SER A 13 10.06 8.35 -6.87
N LYS A 14 10.05 7.78 -8.08
CA LYS A 14 9.32 8.35 -9.23
C LYS A 14 7.90 7.79 -9.40
N LEU A 15 7.53 6.77 -8.62
CA LEU A 15 6.25 6.09 -8.76
C LEU A 15 5.13 6.98 -8.20
N LYS A 16 4.26 7.45 -9.09
CA LYS A 16 3.10 8.30 -8.76
C LYS A 16 1.79 7.55 -8.67
N SER A 17 1.66 6.43 -9.37
CA SER A 17 0.44 5.63 -9.40
C SER A 17 0.79 4.16 -9.26
N LEU A 18 0.04 3.44 -8.42
CA LEU A 18 0.15 2.01 -8.25
C LEU A 18 -1.25 1.38 -8.29
N THR A 19 -1.40 0.35 -9.13
CA THR A 19 -2.59 -0.49 -9.18
C THR A 19 -2.22 -1.91 -8.80
N VAL A 20 -2.97 -2.49 -7.86
CA VAL A 20 -2.84 -3.89 -7.46
C VAL A 20 -4.21 -4.55 -7.60
N GLU A 21 -4.29 -5.50 -8.52
CA GLU A 21 -5.56 -6.13 -8.88
C GLU A 21 -5.42 -7.66 -8.95
N ASN A 22 -6.47 -8.39 -8.55
CA ASN A 22 -6.60 -9.85 -8.70
C ASN A 22 -5.45 -10.69 -8.08
N CYS A 23 -4.77 -10.15 -7.06
CA CYS A 23 -3.67 -10.84 -6.37
C CYS A 23 -4.20 -11.67 -5.19
N GLU A 24 -4.63 -12.91 -5.46
CA GLU A 24 -5.31 -13.74 -4.46
C GLU A 24 -4.45 -14.18 -3.27
N LYS A 25 -3.12 -14.24 -3.42
CA LYS A 25 -2.20 -14.62 -2.33
C LYS A 25 -1.64 -13.42 -1.56
N LEU A 26 -2.04 -12.20 -1.91
CA LEU A 26 -1.48 -11.00 -1.31
C LEU A 26 -2.21 -10.66 -0.01
N LEU A 27 -1.47 -10.74 1.10
CA LEU A 27 -1.96 -10.37 2.43
C LEU A 27 -1.74 -8.89 2.74
N THR A 28 -0.62 -8.32 2.28
CA THR A 28 -0.21 -6.94 2.54
C THR A 28 0.35 -6.28 1.28
N VAL A 29 -0.07 -5.04 0.97
CA VAL A 29 0.49 -4.27 -0.16
C VAL A 29 1.84 -3.66 0.20
N PHE A 30 1.93 -2.98 1.34
CA PHE A 30 3.13 -2.31 1.82
C PHE A 30 3.57 -2.87 3.17
N PRO A 31 4.60 -3.75 3.19
CA PRO A 31 5.12 -4.35 4.42
C PRO A 31 5.92 -3.35 5.28
N PHE A 32 6.41 -2.25 4.68
CA PHE A 32 7.16 -1.20 5.37
C PHE A 32 6.74 0.16 4.83
N THR A 33 6.73 1.16 5.70
CA THR A 33 6.27 2.54 5.44
C THR A 33 7.39 3.57 5.49
N GLU A 34 8.63 3.15 5.78
CA GLU A 34 9.69 4.09 6.16
C GLU A 34 10.32 4.89 5.02
N ALA A 35 10.12 4.56 3.74
CA ALA A 35 10.65 5.46 2.69
C ALA A 35 10.14 5.25 1.26
N THR A 36 9.49 4.14 0.96
CA THR A 36 9.50 3.62 -0.42
C THR A 36 8.49 4.29 -1.37
N PHE A 37 7.50 5.04 -0.85
CA PHE A 37 6.38 5.56 -1.67
C PHE A 37 6.05 7.04 -1.43
N LEU A 38 7.01 7.85 -1.00
CA LEU A 38 6.86 9.28 -0.67
C LEU A 38 6.23 10.13 -1.79
N ASN A 39 6.27 9.67 -3.05
CA ASN A 39 5.73 10.38 -4.21
C ASN A 39 4.48 9.74 -4.81
N LEU A 40 3.92 8.72 -4.16
CA LEU A 40 2.71 8.07 -4.65
C LEU A 40 1.51 9.01 -4.47
N GLU A 41 0.86 9.35 -5.58
CA GLU A 41 -0.31 10.23 -5.63
C GLU A 41 -1.62 9.43 -5.74
N GLN A 42 -1.57 8.24 -6.35
CA GLN A 42 -2.74 7.41 -6.62
C GLN A 42 -2.48 5.94 -6.26
N LEU A 43 -3.40 5.34 -5.50
CA LEU A 43 -3.37 3.92 -5.16
C LEU A 43 -4.73 3.28 -5.45
N THR A 44 -4.72 2.27 -6.33
CA THR A 44 -5.91 1.47 -6.64
C THR A 44 -5.68 0.03 -6.24
N ILE A 45 -6.59 -0.52 -5.43
CA ILE A 45 -6.54 -1.89 -4.94
C ILE A 45 -7.89 -2.55 -5.20
N THR A 46 -7.93 -3.56 -6.06
CA THR A 46 -9.18 -4.20 -6.45
C THR A 46 -9.09 -5.72 -6.42
N HIS A 47 -10.19 -6.37 -6.03
CA HIS A 47 -10.36 -7.82 -6.12
C HIS A 47 -9.32 -8.65 -5.32
N LEU A 48 -8.81 -8.12 -4.20
CA LEU A 48 -7.85 -8.82 -3.36
C LEU A 48 -8.56 -9.56 -2.21
N LYS A 49 -8.96 -10.81 -2.48
CA LYS A 49 -9.78 -11.63 -1.56
C LYS A 49 -9.12 -11.91 -0.20
N ASN A 50 -7.79 -12.01 -0.17
CA ASN A 50 -7.02 -12.29 1.04
C ASN A 50 -6.24 -11.08 1.57
N LEU A 51 -6.49 -9.89 1.05
CA LEU A 51 -5.84 -8.69 1.57
C LEU A 51 -6.32 -8.43 2.99
N GLU A 52 -5.41 -8.41 3.94
CA GLU A 52 -5.69 -8.13 5.35
C GLU A 52 -5.35 -6.69 5.71
N MET A 53 -4.28 -6.13 5.11
CA MET A 53 -3.80 -4.78 5.41
C MET A 53 -3.21 -4.11 4.16
N ILE A 54 -3.40 -2.80 4.01
CA ILE A 54 -2.72 -2.05 2.93
C ILE A 54 -1.30 -1.67 3.36
N TRP A 55 -1.15 -1.16 4.58
CA TRP A 55 0.12 -0.77 5.22
C TRP A 55 0.09 -1.12 6.71
N HIS A 56 1.26 -1.26 7.34
CA HIS A 56 1.35 -1.50 8.79
C HIS A 56 1.01 -0.24 9.62
N ASN A 57 0.63 -0.43 10.89
CA ASN A 57 0.23 0.62 11.83
C ASN A 57 1.31 1.69 12.15
N LYS A 58 2.55 1.50 11.70
CA LYS A 58 3.64 2.48 11.80
C LYS A 58 3.73 3.36 10.54
N VAL A 59 2.61 3.86 10.05
CA VAL A 59 2.65 4.86 8.98
C VAL A 59 3.02 6.20 9.60
N HIS A 60 4.20 6.73 9.24
CA HIS A 60 4.45 8.15 9.45
C HIS A 60 3.51 8.92 8.52
N ALA A 61 2.76 9.89 9.07
CA ALA A 61 1.83 10.71 8.28
C ALA A 61 2.51 11.34 7.06
N ASP A 62 3.81 11.66 7.18
CA ASP A 62 4.63 12.23 6.12
C ASP A 62 4.85 11.27 4.94
N SER A 63 4.82 9.95 5.17
CA SER A 63 5.05 8.92 4.15
C SER A 63 3.94 8.85 3.11
N LEU A 64 2.73 9.31 3.43
CA LEU A 64 1.58 9.36 2.53
C LEU A 64 1.15 10.80 2.18
N SER A 65 1.98 11.79 2.51
CA SER A 65 1.68 13.23 2.34
C SER A 65 1.28 13.63 0.92
N LYS A 66 1.71 12.88 -0.10
CA LYS A 66 1.39 13.15 -1.51
C LYS A 66 0.22 12.33 -2.05
N LEU A 67 -0.33 11.38 -1.29
CA LEU A 67 -1.42 10.53 -1.73
C LEU A 67 -2.71 11.35 -1.82
N LYS A 68 -3.24 11.47 -3.03
CA LYS A 68 -4.45 12.26 -3.34
C LYS A 68 -5.68 11.37 -3.56
N SER A 69 -5.46 10.14 -4.01
CA SER A 69 -6.54 9.21 -4.33
C SER A 69 -6.22 7.80 -3.82
N LEU A 70 -7.15 7.23 -3.08
CA LEU A 70 -7.14 5.85 -2.61
C LEU A 70 -8.46 5.20 -3.03
N ARG A 71 -8.38 4.20 -3.91
CA ARG A 71 -9.53 3.37 -4.30
C ARG A 71 -9.30 1.95 -3.83
N VAL A 72 -10.24 1.43 -3.04
CA VAL A 72 -10.21 0.05 -2.55
C VAL A 72 -11.55 -0.60 -2.82
N GLU A 73 -11.57 -1.66 -3.61
CA GLU A 73 -12.82 -2.34 -4.01
C GLU A 73 -12.67 -3.85 -3.96
N ASN A 74 -13.75 -4.55 -3.61
CA ASN A 74 -13.81 -6.01 -3.62
C ASN A 74 -12.71 -6.70 -2.79
N CYS A 75 -12.28 -6.08 -1.68
CA CYS A 75 -11.25 -6.58 -0.74
C CYS A 75 -11.89 -6.98 0.59
N LYS A 76 -12.43 -8.21 0.67
CA LYS A 76 -13.34 -8.63 1.76
C LYS A 76 -12.68 -8.85 3.12
N LYS A 77 -11.39 -9.18 3.16
CA LYS A 77 -10.65 -9.43 4.40
C LYS A 77 -9.88 -8.21 4.91
N LEU A 78 -10.04 -7.06 4.25
CA LEU A 78 -9.29 -5.87 4.62
C LEU A 78 -9.81 -5.34 5.96
N HIS A 79 -8.94 -5.32 6.96
CA HIS A 79 -9.22 -4.70 8.25
C HIS A 79 -8.63 -3.29 8.25
N PHE A 80 -9.46 -2.27 8.50
CA PHE A 80 -8.95 -0.94 8.79
C PHE A 80 -8.41 -0.93 10.22
N PRO A 81 -7.24 -0.32 10.49
CA PRO A 81 -6.86 -0.02 11.86
C PRO A 81 -8.00 0.80 12.46
N ILE A 82 -8.53 0.35 13.60
CA ILE A 82 -9.58 1.05 14.34
C ILE A 82 -8.99 2.41 14.72
N TRP A 83 -9.53 3.51 14.18
CA TRP A 83 -9.16 4.85 14.60
C TRP A 83 -9.76 5.04 16.00
N ASN A 84 -8.93 4.87 17.04
CA ASN A 84 -9.20 5.34 18.39
C ASN A 84 -8.28 6.51 18.69
#